data_AF-A0A0F9DYE7-F1
#
_entry.id   AF-A0A0F9DYE7-F1
#
_cell.length_a   1.000
_cell.length_b   1.000
_cell.length_c   1.000
_cell.angle_alpha   90.00
_cell.angle_beta   90.00
_cell.angle_gamma   90.00
#
_symmetry.space_group_name_H-M   'P 1'
#
loop_
_entity.id
_entity.type
_entity.pdbx_description
1 polymer ?
#
loop_
_entity_poly.entity_id
_entity_poly.type
_entity_poly.pdbx_seq_one_letter_code
_entity_poly.pdbx_strand_id
1 'polypeptide(L)'
;ATSPSTPQAPKVNPLGASDRFRRRDALPGVVVLSNGTVIPGGVYTTRDKNWEVWVESEKRWRHIPPILVLSIQAVVVEEAMDNEWRWKEMGSDEKVFTGRKKPIRRFRWRFHLIDGSHVTGNVKGQPVWIEVDRKTKGPHVLHERSAGKYGQTLTDLVYVKRIVISRRAMEQARRAQPASAPAK
;
A
#
# COMPACT_ATOMS: atom_id res chain seq x y z
N ALA A 1 -16.60 -43.08 -44.67
CA ALA A 1 -15.95 -41.75 -44.57
C ALA A 1 -16.12 -41.26 -43.14
N THR A 2 -15.05 -41.28 -42.35
CA THR A 2 -15.03 -40.84 -40.95
C THR A 2 -14.66 -39.35 -40.95
N SER A 3 -15.61 -38.48 -40.62
CA SER A 3 -15.34 -37.04 -40.52
C SER A 3 -14.44 -36.74 -39.32
N PRO A 4 -13.42 -35.87 -39.46
CA PRO A 4 -12.54 -35.52 -38.36
C PRO A 4 -13.27 -34.58 -37.37
N SER A 5 -13.19 -34.91 -36.08
CA SER A 5 -13.68 -34.05 -35.00
C SER A 5 -12.78 -32.82 -34.86
N THR A 6 -13.30 -31.64 -35.21
CA THR A 6 -12.63 -30.35 -35.01
C THR A 6 -12.41 -30.11 -33.50
N PRO A 7 -11.21 -29.69 -33.05
CA PRO A 7 -10.98 -29.33 -31.66
C PRO A 7 -11.83 -28.13 -31.26
N GLN A 8 -12.71 -28.33 -30.27
CA GLN A 8 -13.55 -27.27 -29.72
C GLN A 8 -12.66 -26.25 -29.00
N ALA A 9 -12.70 -24.99 -29.45
CA ALA A 9 -11.97 -23.89 -28.83
C ALA A 9 -12.31 -23.80 -27.32
N PRO A 10 -11.34 -23.45 -26.46
CA PRO A 10 -11.58 -23.36 -25.02
C PRO A 10 -12.73 -22.38 -24.73
N LYS A 11 -13.71 -22.84 -23.96
CA LYS A 11 -14.86 -22.03 -23.53
C LYS A 11 -14.37 -20.81 -22.76
N VAL A 12 -14.31 -19.66 -23.42
CA VAL A 12 -14.08 -18.37 -22.79
C VAL A 12 -15.33 -18.07 -21.96
N ASN A 13 -15.20 -18.06 -20.63
CA ASN A 13 -16.31 -17.67 -19.75
C ASN A 13 -16.60 -16.17 -19.96
N PRO A 14 -17.76 -15.79 -20.55
CA PRO A 14 -18.07 -14.39 -20.83
C PRO A 14 -18.29 -13.55 -19.56
N LEU A 15 -18.46 -14.21 -18.41
CA LEU A 15 -18.62 -13.57 -17.09
C LEU A 15 -17.29 -13.35 -16.36
N GLY A 16 -16.16 -13.71 -17.00
CA GLY A 16 -14.82 -13.59 -16.42
C GLY A 16 -14.48 -14.67 -15.39
N ALA A 17 -13.21 -14.71 -15.00
CA ALA A 17 -12.77 -15.53 -13.87
C ALA A 17 -13.31 -14.92 -12.57
N SER A 18 -14.05 -15.68 -11.76
CA SER A 18 -14.43 -15.22 -10.43
C SER A 18 -13.15 -15.08 -9.59
N ASP A 19 -12.74 -13.87 -9.24
CA ASP A 19 -11.72 -13.68 -8.21
C ASP A 19 -12.30 -14.18 -6.89
N ARG A 20 -11.97 -15.43 -6.54
CA ARG A 20 -12.33 -15.96 -5.23
C ARG A 20 -11.19 -15.65 -4.27
N PHE A 21 -11.01 -14.37 -3.97
CA PHE A 21 -10.33 -13.98 -2.74
C PHE A 21 -11.12 -14.61 -1.57
N ARG A 22 -10.41 -15.11 -0.56
CA ARG A 22 -11.02 -15.67 0.64
C ARG A 22 -11.82 -14.61 1.38
N ARG A 23 -11.33 -13.37 1.38
CA ARG A 23 -12.09 -12.21 1.85
C ARG A 23 -13.10 -11.74 0.80
N ARG A 24 -14.35 -11.59 1.21
CA ARG A 24 -15.43 -11.10 0.34
C ARG A 24 -15.33 -9.59 0.04
N ASP A 25 -14.73 -8.85 0.95
CA ASP A 25 -14.49 -7.40 0.88
C ASP A 25 -13.13 -7.05 0.26
N ALA A 26 -12.36 -8.04 -0.19
CA ALA A 26 -11.11 -7.79 -0.90
C ALA A 26 -11.37 -7.28 -2.32
N LEU A 27 -10.77 -6.14 -2.65
CA LEU A 27 -10.88 -5.51 -3.95
C LEU A 27 -9.67 -5.88 -4.81
N PRO A 28 -9.84 -6.26 -6.09
CA PRO A 28 -8.71 -6.59 -6.94
C PRO A 28 -7.85 -5.33 -7.19
N GLY A 29 -6.55 -5.45 -6.97
CA GLY A 29 -5.65 -4.31 -7.11
C GLY A 29 -4.18 -4.67 -7.04
N VAL A 30 -3.37 -3.63 -6.94
CA VAL A 30 -1.91 -3.73 -6.87
C VAL A 30 -1.37 -2.74 -5.85
N VAL A 31 -0.47 -3.23 -5.00
CA VAL A 31 0.30 -2.41 -4.06
C VAL A 31 1.72 -2.29 -4.58
N VAL A 32 2.19 -1.06 -4.73
CA VAL A 32 3.55 -0.72 -5.16
C VAL A 32 4.29 -0.13 -3.97
N LEU A 33 5.39 -0.78 -3.60
CA LEU A 33 6.29 -0.31 -2.56
C LEU A 33 7.35 0.64 -3.14
N SER A 34 7.90 1.48 -2.27
CA SER A 34 8.96 2.44 -2.60
C SER A 34 10.24 1.80 -3.15
N ASN A 35 10.54 0.55 -2.81
CA ASN A 35 11.67 -0.20 -3.35
C ASN A 35 11.40 -0.83 -4.74
N GLY A 36 10.26 -0.51 -5.37
CA GLY A 36 9.87 -1.06 -6.68
C GLY A 36 9.16 -2.40 -6.61
N THR A 37 9.01 -3.01 -5.43
CA THR A 37 8.23 -4.24 -5.29
C THR A 37 6.77 -3.99 -5.65
N VAL A 38 6.22 -4.81 -6.55
CA VAL A 38 4.83 -4.77 -6.98
C VAL A 38 4.12 -6.01 -6.45
N ILE A 39 2.98 -5.84 -5.78
CA ILE A 39 2.22 -6.93 -5.15
C ILE A 39 0.78 -6.91 -5.69
N PRO A 40 0.47 -7.70 -6.73
CA PRO A 40 -0.89 -7.81 -7.26
C PRO A 40 -1.71 -8.82 -6.46
N GLY A 41 -2.93 -8.43 -6.07
CA GLY A 41 -3.82 -9.32 -5.33
C GLY A 41 -5.09 -8.64 -4.83
N GLY A 42 -5.77 -9.29 -3.90
CA GLY A 42 -6.97 -8.77 -3.25
C GLY A 42 -6.57 -7.80 -2.14
N VAL A 43 -6.73 -6.50 -2.37
CA VAL A 43 -6.40 -5.43 -1.44
C VAL A 43 -7.57 -5.20 -0.48
N TYR A 44 -7.27 -5.11 0.81
CA TYR A 44 -8.28 -4.82 1.83
C TYR A 44 -7.68 -4.16 3.07
N THR A 45 -8.55 -3.56 3.89
CA THR A 45 -8.22 -2.92 5.17
C THR A 45 -8.91 -3.65 6.34
N THR A 46 -9.03 -3.04 7.51
CA THR A 46 -9.80 -3.61 8.62
C THR A 46 -11.25 -3.78 8.20
N ARG A 47 -11.89 -4.89 8.59
CA ARG A 47 -13.28 -5.16 8.20
C ARG A 47 -14.21 -4.04 8.67
N ASP A 48 -15.14 -3.65 7.82
CA ASP A 48 -16.16 -2.61 8.08
C ASP A 48 -15.57 -1.23 8.46
N LYS A 49 -14.31 -0.98 8.09
CA LYS A 49 -13.65 0.32 8.29
C LYS A 49 -13.47 1.07 6.98
N ASN A 50 -13.84 2.34 7.01
CA ASN A 50 -13.55 3.30 5.96
C ASN A 50 -12.11 3.80 6.09
N TRP A 51 -11.58 4.34 5.00
CA TRP A 51 -10.36 5.12 5.05
C TRP A 51 -10.62 6.44 5.78
N GLU A 52 -9.90 6.68 6.86
CA GLU A 52 -9.95 7.93 7.63
C GLU A 52 -8.84 8.89 7.21
N VAL A 53 -9.23 10.03 6.65
CA VAL A 53 -8.29 11.04 6.13
C VAL A 53 -8.59 12.39 6.77
N TRP A 54 -7.63 12.96 7.48
CA TRP A 54 -7.73 14.33 7.98
C TRP A 54 -7.45 15.32 6.85
N VAL A 55 -8.46 16.08 6.45
CA VAL A 55 -8.35 17.08 5.39
C VAL A 55 -8.16 18.45 6.02
N GLU A 56 -6.94 18.98 5.90
CA GLU A 56 -6.54 20.21 6.58
C GLU A 56 -7.39 21.43 6.17
N SER A 57 -7.71 21.56 4.87
CA SER A 57 -8.53 22.66 4.36
C SER A 57 -9.95 22.68 4.92
N GLU A 58 -10.46 21.53 5.37
CA GLU A 58 -11.80 21.38 5.94
C GLU A 58 -11.78 21.22 7.46
N LYS A 59 -10.59 21.08 8.06
CA LYS A 59 -10.38 20.79 9.48
C LYS A 59 -11.27 19.65 9.99
N ARG A 60 -11.43 18.59 9.20
CA ARG A 60 -12.25 17.44 9.57
C ARG A 60 -11.71 16.12 9.04
N TRP A 61 -12.14 15.04 9.68
CA TRP A 61 -11.95 13.67 9.18
C TRP A 61 -12.96 13.37 8.09
N ARG A 62 -12.47 12.91 6.94
CA ARG A 62 -13.28 12.28 5.90
C ARG A 62 -13.18 10.77 6.03
N HIS A 63 -14.33 10.11 5.96
CA HIS A 63 -14.44 8.65 5.92
C HIS A 63 -14.75 8.24 4.48
N ILE A 64 -13.83 7.55 3.84
CA ILE A 64 -13.94 7.15 2.43
C ILE A 64 -14.09 5.62 2.38
N PRO A 65 -15.25 5.09 1.96
CA PRO A 65 -15.43 3.66 1.76
C PRO A 65 -14.39 3.08 0.79
N PRO A 66 -13.77 1.91 1.07
CA PRO A 66 -12.72 1.34 0.23
C PRO A 66 -13.14 1.14 -1.23
N ILE A 67 -14.41 0.81 -1.47
CA ILE A 67 -14.98 0.60 -2.81
C ILE A 67 -15.01 1.87 -3.67
N LEU A 68 -14.97 3.06 -3.06
CA LEU A 68 -14.98 4.34 -3.79
C LEU A 68 -13.57 4.80 -4.18
N VAL A 69 -12.52 4.07 -3.82
CA VAL A 69 -11.13 4.46 -4.05
C VAL A 69 -10.59 3.78 -5.31
N LEU A 70 -10.15 4.57 -6.29
CA LEU A 70 -9.43 4.09 -7.46
C LEU A 70 -7.93 3.93 -7.20
N SER A 71 -7.34 4.87 -6.47
CA SER A 71 -5.94 4.77 -6.06
C SER A 71 -5.62 5.60 -4.81
N ILE A 72 -4.61 5.15 -4.09
CA ILE A 72 -4.03 5.86 -2.95
C ILE A 72 -2.54 6.08 -3.25
N GLN A 73 -2.04 7.29 -3.10
CA GLN A 73 -0.64 7.63 -3.35
C GLN A 73 -0.02 8.30 -2.13
N ALA A 74 1.18 7.85 -1.76
CA ALA A 74 2.01 8.54 -0.79
C ALA A 74 2.65 9.77 -1.44
N VAL A 75 2.43 10.93 -0.83
CA VAL A 75 3.11 12.19 -1.13
C VAL A 75 4.09 12.44 0.02
N VAL A 76 5.38 12.31 -0.27
CA VAL A 76 6.43 12.58 0.70
C VAL A 76 6.52 14.08 0.92
N VAL A 77 6.27 14.53 2.15
CA VAL A 77 6.31 15.96 2.52
C VAL A 77 7.64 16.32 3.16
N GLU A 78 8.26 15.38 3.86
CA GLU A 78 9.50 15.59 4.58
C GLU A 78 10.29 14.29 4.64
N GLU A 79 11.60 14.39 4.40
CA GLU A 79 12.59 13.32 4.60
C GLU A 79 13.81 13.91 5.29
N ALA A 80 14.26 13.28 6.36
CA ALA A 80 15.44 13.74 7.08
C ALA A 80 16.14 12.59 7.81
N MET A 81 17.40 12.84 8.18
CA MET A 81 18.15 12.01 9.12
C MET A 81 18.13 12.72 10.46
N ASP A 82 17.36 12.19 11.41
CA ASP A 82 17.19 12.75 12.76
C ASP A 82 18.35 12.30 13.66
N ASN A 83 19.00 13.24 14.33
CA ASN A 83 20.14 12.97 15.20
C ASN A 83 19.65 12.54 16.58
N GLU A 84 20.21 11.46 17.11
CA GLU A 84 19.99 11.07 18.50
C GLU A 84 20.63 12.09 19.44
N TRP A 85 19.87 12.50 20.45
CA TRP A 85 20.33 13.38 21.50
C TRP A 85 19.83 12.90 22.86
N ARG A 86 20.56 13.26 23.90
CA ARG A 86 20.17 13.09 25.31
C ARG A 86 20.43 14.38 26.07
N TRP A 87 19.74 14.56 27.19
CA TRP A 87 20.13 15.59 28.14
C TRP A 87 21.51 15.27 28.71
N LYS A 88 22.34 16.30 28.89
CA LYS A 88 23.68 16.15 29.47
C LYS A 88 23.60 15.55 30.87
N GLU A 89 22.75 16.13 31.70
CA GLU A 89 22.46 15.77 33.10
C GLU A 89 20.96 15.98 33.41
N MET A 90 20.44 15.34 34.46
CA MET A 90 19.05 15.53 34.90
C MET A 90 18.83 16.99 35.35
N GLY A 91 17.96 17.72 34.65
CA GLY A 91 17.68 19.14 34.92
C GLY A 91 18.55 20.13 34.15
N SER A 92 19.43 19.67 33.26
CA SER A 92 20.17 20.52 32.33
C SER A 92 19.44 20.65 30.99
N ASP A 93 19.29 21.88 30.49
CA ASP A 93 18.72 22.18 29.16
C ASP A 93 19.72 21.96 28.01
N GLU A 94 20.92 21.45 28.30
CA GLU A 94 21.94 21.18 27.30
C GLU A 94 21.72 19.82 26.62
N LYS A 95 21.47 19.84 25.31
CA LYS A 95 21.34 18.62 24.48
C LYS A 95 22.71 18.16 23.99
N VAL A 96 23.05 16.91 24.28
CA VAL A 96 24.27 16.26 23.77
C VAL A 96 23.89 15.25 22.70
N PHE A 97 24.44 15.42 21.49
CA PHE A 97 24.22 14.51 20.36
C PHE A 97 25.16 13.31 20.46
N THR A 98 24.63 12.10 20.23
CA THR A 98 25.40 10.85 20.34
C THR A 98 26.14 10.48 19.04
N GLY A 99 25.92 11.24 17.96
CA GLY A 99 26.43 10.97 16.62
C GLY A 99 25.62 9.94 15.82
N ARG A 100 24.69 9.21 16.45
CA ARG A 100 23.80 8.28 15.76
C ARG A 100 22.67 9.02 15.07
N LYS A 101 22.23 8.51 13.92
CA LYS A 101 21.13 9.07 13.13
C LYS A 101 20.11 8.00 12.79
N LYS A 102 18.85 8.40 12.67
CA LYS A 102 17.76 7.55 12.18
C LYS A 102 17.02 8.26 11.04
N PRO A 103 16.51 7.52 10.05
CA PRO A 103 15.73 8.11 8.99
C PRO A 103 14.33 8.42 9.50
N ILE A 104 13.82 9.60 9.18
CA ILE A 104 12.43 9.99 9.41
C ILE A 104 11.80 10.42 8.09
N ARG A 105 10.51 10.13 7.95
CA ARG A 105 9.72 10.50 6.78
C ARG A 105 8.31 10.88 7.17
N ARG A 106 7.78 11.94 6.55
CA ARG A 106 6.38 12.31 6.67
C ARG A 106 5.65 12.20 5.35
N PHE A 107 4.39 11.77 5.43
CA PHE A 107 3.52 11.54 4.29
C PHE A 107 2.23 12.32 4.42
N ARG A 108 1.80 12.87 3.29
CA ARG A 108 0.38 13.11 3.00
C ARG A 108 -0.09 12.04 2.04
N TRP A 109 -1.35 11.67 2.14
CA TRP A 109 -1.96 10.66 1.30
C TRP A 109 -2.95 11.30 0.35
N ARG A 110 -2.82 11.00 -0.93
CA ARG A 110 -3.73 11.45 -1.99
C ARG A 110 -4.58 10.27 -2.43
N PHE A 111 -5.88 10.36 -2.18
CA PHE A 111 -6.90 9.42 -2.61
C PHE A 111 -7.52 9.95 -3.90
N HIS A 112 -7.58 9.10 -4.92
CA HIS A 112 -8.33 9.34 -6.15
C HIS A 112 -9.60 8.50 -6.10
N LEU A 113 -10.76 9.16 -6.19
CA LEU A 113 -12.06 8.53 -6.01
C LEU A 113 -12.72 8.20 -7.35
N ILE A 114 -13.75 7.35 -7.31
CA ILE A 114 -14.47 6.91 -8.52
C ILE A 114 -15.19 8.03 -9.28
N ASP A 115 -15.48 9.15 -8.61
CA ASP A 115 -16.08 10.35 -9.22
C ASP A 115 -15.02 11.26 -9.90
N GLY A 116 -13.75 10.84 -9.92
CA GLY A 116 -12.63 11.61 -10.45
C GLY A 116 -12.07 12.65 -9.48
N SER A 117 -12.70 12.85 -8.32
CA SER A 117 -12.23 13.79 -7.31
C SER A 117 -11.00 13.26 -6.57
N HIS A 118 -10.30 14.19 -5.90
CA HIS A 118 -9.15 13.86 -5.09
C HIS A 118 -9.31 14.36 -3.66
N VAL A 119 -9.00 13.50 -2.70
CA VAL A 119 -8.92 13.86 -1.28
C VAL A 119 -7.47 13.73 -0.84
N THR A 120 -6.89 14.82 -0.35
CA THR A 120 -5.51 14.82 0.15
C THR A 120 -5.51 15.15 1.63
N GLY A 121 -4.79 14.36 2.43
CA GLY A 121 -4.74 14.59 3.87
C GLY A 121 -3.84 13.63 4.63
N ASN A 122 -3.87 13.72 5.95
CA ASN A 122 -3.09 12.86 6.84
C ASN A 122 -3.88 11.59 7.17
N VAL A 123 -3.18 10.47 7.32
CA VAL A 123 -3.76 9.19 7.71
C VAL A 123 -3.13 8.71 9.01
N LYS A 124 -3.98 8.33 9.98
CA LYS A 124 -3.53 7.75 11.26
C LYS A 124 -3.42 6.23 11.17
N GLY A 125 -2.29 5.75 10.66
CA GLY A 125 -1.84 4.36 10.84
C GLY A 125 -2.87 3.31 10.39
N GLN A 126 -3.33 3.38 9.14
CA GLN A 126 -4.35 2.46 8.63
C GLN A 126 -3.70 1.26 7.93
N PRO A 127 -4.00 0.00 8.34
CA PRO A 127 -3.38 -1.18 7.77
C PRO A 127 -3.99 -1.54 6.40
N VAL A 128 -3.12 -1.97 5.47
CA VAL A 128 -3.47 -2.53 4.17
C VAL A 128 -2.90 -3.94 4.11
N TRP A 129 -3.72 -4.90 3.74
CA TRP A 129 -3.30 -6.25 3.45
C TRP A 129 -3.55 -6.58 1.99
N ILE A 130 -2.78 -7.53 1.47
CA ILE A 130 -2.96 -8.06 0.12
C ILE A 130 -3.09 -9.57 0.20
N GLU A 131 -4.15 -10.12 -0.38
CA GLU A 131 -4.29 -11.56 -0.59
C GLU A 131 -3.71 -11.96 -1.95
N VAL A 132 -2.72 -12.84 -1.93
CA VAL A 132 -2.06 -13.43 -3.10
C VAL A 132 -2.07 -14.95 -2.91
N ASP A 133 -2.64 -15.69 -3.85
CA ASP A 133 -2.72 -17.16 -3.81
C ASP A 133 -3.24 -17.71 -2.46
N ARG A 134 -4.31 -17.10 -1.94
CA ARG A 134 -4.94 -17.39 -0.63
C ARG A 134 -4.04 -17.14 0.59
N LYS A 135 -2.85 -16.58 0.41
CA LYS A 135 -1.96 -16.12 1.48
C LYS A 135 -2.10 -14.61 1.67
N THR A 136 -2.08 -14.18 2.92
CA THR A 136 -2.10 -12.75 3.26
C THR A 136 -0.67 -12.21 3.35
N LYS A 137 -0.41 -11.08 2.70
CA LYS A 137 0.78 -10.25 2.87
C LYS A 137 0.42 -8.95 3.60
N GLY A 138 1.32 -8.48 4.47
CA GLY A 138 1.13 -7.27 5.29
C GLY A 138 1.01 -7.57 6.79
N PRO A 139 0.52 -6.62 7.60
CA PRO A 139 -0.03 -5.33 7.17
C PRO A 139 1.05 -4.38 6.63
N HIS A 140 0.76 -3.72 5.53
CA HIS A 140 1.46 -2.51 5.11
C HIS A 140 0.67 -1.33 5.62
N VAL A 141 1.26 -0.51 6.48
CA VAL A 141 0.50 0.50 7.19
C VAL A 141 0.70 1.88 6.54
N LEU A 142 -0.41 2.56 6.30
CA LEU A 142 -0.44 3.95 5.83
C LEU A 142 -0.27 4.84 7.06
N HIS A 143 0.92 5.39 7.25
CA HIS A 143 1.22 6.29 8.36
C HIS A 143 1.41 7.74 7.86
N GLU A 144 1.11 8.72 8.71
CA GLU A 144 1.57 10.11 8.53
C GLU A 144 3.09 10.20 8.73
N ARG A 145 3.64 9.43 9.67
CA ARG A 145 5.06 9.46 10.04
C ARG A 145 5.65 8.07 10.05
N SER A 146 6.82 7.92 9.47
CA SER A 146 7.63 6.72 9.55
C SER A 146 9.01 7.08 10.08
N ALA A 147 9.51 6.27 11.02
CA ALA A 147 10.84 6.42 11.59
C ALA A 147 11.54 5.07 11.57
N GLY A 148 12.79 5.06 11.12
CA GLY A 148 13.64 3.89 11.17
C GLY A 148 14.38 3.78 12.50
N LYS A 149 15.22 2.76 12.57
CA LYS A 149 16.17 2.55 13.67
C LYS A 149 17.43 3.38 13.44
N TYR A 150 18.19 3.59 14.51
CA TYR A 150 19.51 4.18 14.40
C TYR A 150 20.43 3.30 13.54
N GLY A 151 21.18 3.93 12.64
CA GLY A 151 22.04 3.24 11.67
C GLY A 151 21.35 2.81 10.38
N GLN A 152 20.02 2.95 10.26
CA GLN A 152 19.32 2.81 8.99
C GLN A 152 19.41 4.10 8.16
N THR A 153 19.15 3.96 6.87
CA THR A 153 19.08 5.05 5.89
C THR A 153 17.66 5.26 5.39
N LEU A 154 17.40 6.36 4.67
CA LEU A 154 16.10 6.63 4.07
C LEU A 154 15.64 5.52 3.09
N THR A 155 16.57 4.84 2.43
CA THR A 155 16.28 3.77 1.47
C THR A 155 15.83 2.48 2.14
N ASP A 156 16.30 2.22 3.37
CA ASP A 156 15.88 1.04 4.16
C ASP A 156 14.42 1.17 4.63
N LEU A 157 13.90 2.40 4.67
CA LEU A 157 12.57 2.70 5.15
C LEU A 157 11.53 2.48 4.05
N VAL A 158 11.27 1.22 3.70
CA VAL A 158 10.32 0.85 2.65
C VAL A 158 8.88 1.14 3.09
N TYR A 159 8.19 1.95 2.30
CA TYR A 159 6.78 2.30 2.48
C TYR A 159 5.91 1.97 1.26
N VAL A 160 4.59 2.01 1.44
CA VAL A 160 3.61 1.93 0.34
C VAL A 160 3.66 3.20 -0.48
N LYS A 161 4.17 3.12 -1.71
CA LYS A 161 4.25 4.25 -2.62
C LYS A 161 2.89 4.53 -3.28
N ARG A 162 2.22 3.47 -3.72
CA ARG A 162 0.94 3.56 -4.42
C ARG A 162 0.11 2.29 -4.24
N ILE A 163 -1.20 2.47 -4.12
CA ILE A 163 -2.21 1.41 -4.19
C ILE A 163 -3.10 1.76 -5.38
N VAL A 164 -3.38 0.79 -6.25
CA VAL A 164 -4.34 0.95 -7.35
C VAL A 164 -5.38 -0.15 -7.23
N ILE A 165 -6.65 0.23 -7.18
CA ILE A 165 -7.78 -0.68 -7.12
C ILE A 165 -8.30 -0.86 -8.55
N SER A 166 -7.89 -1.94 -9.19
CA SER A 166 -8.27 -2.28 -10.56
C SER A 166 -7.90 -3.72 -10.89
N ARG A 167 -8.89 -4.49 -11.34
CA ARG A 167 -8.69 -5.84 -11.89
C ARG A 167 -7.69 -5.84 -13.04
N ARG A 168 -7.83 -4.91 -13.98
CA ARG A 168 -6.92 -4.79 -15.13
C ARG A 168 -5.48 -4.54 -14.69
N ALA A 169 -5.26 -3.62 -13.75
CA ALA A 169 -3.92 -3.33 -13.24
C ALA A 169 -3.32 -4.53 -12.51
N MET A 170 -4.12 -5.26 -11.71
CA MET A 170 -3.71 -6.48 -11.04
C MET A 170 -3.28 -7.56 -12.03
N GLU A 171 -4.08 -7.82 -13.07
CA GLU A 171 -3.78 -8.84 -14.08
C GLU A 171 -2.54 -8.49 -14.90
N GLN A 172 -2.37 -7.22 -15.28
CA GLN A 172 -1.17 -6.74 -15.97
C GLN A 172 0.08 -6.94 -15.09
N ALA A 173 0.01 -6.57 -13.81
CA ALA A 173 1.12 -6.78 -12.87
C ALA A 173 1.42 -8.27 -12.63
N ARG A 174 0.41 -9.15 -12.60
CA ARG A 174 0.63 -10.61 -12.53
C ARG A 174 1.33 -11.15 -13.76
N ARG A 175 0.95 -10.71 -14.96
CA ARG A 175 1.59 -11.12 -16.22
C ARG A 175 3.03 -10.61 -16.34
N ALA A 176 3.31 -9.42 -15.81
CA ALA A 176 4.63 -8.82 -15.83
C ALA A 176 5.59 -9.42 -14.79
N GLN A 177 5.08 -10.14 -13.79
CA GLN A 177 5.94 -10.82 -12.83
C GLN A 177 6.52 -12.09 -13.46
N PRO A 178 7.86 -12.26 -13.47
CA PRO A 178 8.44 -13.54 -13.83
C PRO A 178 7.92 -14.58 -12.84
N ALA A 179 7.49 -15.75 -13.34
CA ALA A 179 7.06 -16.87 -12.51
C ALA A 179 8.15 -17.14 -11.48
N SER A 180 7.92 -16.77 -10.22
CA SER A 180 8.91 -16.95 -9.17
C SER A 180 9.22 -18.44 -9.05
N ALA A 181 10.45 -18.83 -9.35
CA ALA A 181 10.93 -20.18 -9.11
C ALA A 181 10.64 -20.57 -7.64
N PRO A 182 10.19 -21.81 -7.36
CA PRO A 182 9.99 -22.25 -5.99
C PRO A 182 11.34 -22.17 -5.25
N ALA A 183 11.32 -21.55 -4.06
CA ALA A 183 12.45 -21.59 -3.14
C ALA A 183 12.80 -23.05 -2.85
N LYS A 184 14.06 -23.43 -3.08
CA LYS A 184 14.63 -24.71 -2.64
C LYS A 184 14.80 -24.71 -1.13
#